data_AF-A0A8S3ES53-F1
#
_entry.id   AF-A0A8S3ES53-F1
#
_cell.length_a   1.000
_cell.length_b   1.000
_cell.length_c   1.000
_cell.angle_alpha   90.00
_cell.angle_beta   90.00
_cell.angle_gamma   90.00
#
_symmetry.space_group_name_H-M   'P 1'
#
loop_
_entity.id
_entity.type
_entity.pdbx_description
1 polymer ?
#
loop_
_entity_poly.entity_id
_entity_poly.type
_entity_poly.pdbx_seq_one_letter_code
_entity_poly.pdbx_strand_id
1 'polypeptide(L)'
;MPANITGMGSHTGQYGTYDGSGYVADLAQYDRTNKRFTNNLKELEKFHWLDKATRAVFVDIITYNPSVNLFSYIKLIFEMPSTGGIFPSYKIENKQLFRYINSSKYVLIGCEIIIVTFTIAFIFIEIVKVVELRWKIFLDIWNWIDIILLIILILMIIANIRRVLIINSTLHGRMSIYISIFDDLTIRLLRLQSSFDTLCTLLTSISIIRILKYCDFAVALVRIKATIQRCFGDLIGFLVMFVAIMMAYAQVK
;
A
#
# COMPACT_ATOMS: atom_id res chain seq x y z
N MET A 1 -8.13 2.32 23.82
CA MET A 1 -9.16 1.90 22.85
C MET A 1 -8.62 0.73 22.02
N PRO A 2 -9.42 -0.31 21.76
CA PRO A 2 -9.02 -1.42 20.88
C PRO A 2 -8.85 -0.95 19.43
N ALA A 3 -8.01 -1.66 18.65
CA ALA A 3 -7.63 -1.30 17.28
C ALA A 3 -8.81 -1.15 16.30
N ASN A 4 -9.94 -1.81 16.56
CA ASN A 4 -11.15 -1.70 15.73
C ASN A 4 -11.88 -0.36 15.93
N ILE A 5 -11.65 0.33 17.06
CA ILE A 5 -12.29 1.61 17.40
C ILE A 5 -11.41 2.78 16.95
N THR A 6 -10.09 2.64 17.01
CA THR A 6 -9.14 3.65 16.52
C THR A 6 -9.01 3.67 15.00
N GLY A 7 -9.50 2.62 14.32
CA GLY A 7 -9.39 2.46 12.87
C GLY A 7 -7.95 2.23 12.37
N MET A 8 -6.94 2.24 13.26
CA MET A 8 -5.52 2.13 12.91
C MET A 8 -5.09 0.68 12.66
N GLY A 9 -4.23 0.49 11.65
CA GLY A 9 -3.60 -0.80 11.37
C GLY A 9 -2.32 -0.97 12.19
N SER A 10 -1.82 -2.21 12.26
CA SER A 10 -0.50 -2.50 12.85
C SER A 10 0.61 -1.75 12.12
N HIS A 11 1.59 -1.27 12.87
CA HIS A 11 2.76 -0.58 12.38
C HIS A 11 4.03 -1.30 12.85
N THR A 12 4.82 -1.83 11.92
CA THR A 12 6.15 -2.37 12.21
C THR A 12 7.16 -1.23 12.18
N GLY A 13 7.66 -0.90 13.37
CA GLY A 13 8.71 0.08 13.60
C GLY A 13 10.11 -0.51 13.60
N GLN A 14 11.10 0.29 13.99
CA GLN A 14 12.48 -0.16 14.09
C GLN A 14 12.74 -1.01 15.35
N TYR A 15 12.12 -0.63 16.47
CA TYR A 15 12.33 -1.26 17.78
C TYR A 15 11.18 -2.17 18.23
N GLY A 16 10.09 -2.25 17.45
CA GLY A 16 8.97 -3.10 17.78
C GLY A 16 7.84 -3.03 16.76
N THR A 17 6.90 -3.96 16.90
CA THR A 17 5.64 -3.94 16.17
C THR A 17 4.56 -3.42 17.10
N TYR A 18 3.90 -2.34 16.67
CA TYR A 18 2.84 -1.67 17.42
C TYR A 18 1.51 -2.04 16.80
N ASP A 19 0.58 -2.53 17.61
CA ASP A 19 -0.78 -2.74 17.14
C ASP A 19 -1.51 -1.40 17.00
N GLY A 20 -2.69 -1.40 16.39
CA GLY A 20 -3.50 -0.19 16.25
C GLY A 20 -4.18 0.24 17.55
N SER A 21 -3.91 -0.41 18.68
CA SER A 21 -4.57 -0.11 19.96
C SER A 21 -3.81 0.95 20.74
N GLY A 22 -4.50 1.62 21.67
CA GLY A 22 -3.86 2.60 22.54
C GLY A 22 -4.76 3.75 22.94
N TYR A 23 -4.14 4.84 23.40
CA TYR A 23 -4.82 6.07 23.75
C TYR A 23 -4.73 7.02 22.56
N VAL A 24 -5.85 7.64 22.21
CA VAL A 24 -5.94 8.61 21.11
C VAL A 24 -6.40 9.92 21.72
N ALA A 25 -5.71 11.01 21.36
CA ALA A 25 -6.06 12.35 21.76
C ALA A 25 -6.22 13.19 20.48
N ASP A 26 -7.45 13.58 20.18
CA ASP A 26 -7.73 14.42 19.03
C ASP A 26 -7.33 15.86 19.35
N LEU A 27 -6.29 16.34 18.67
CA LEU A 27 -5.82 17.71 18.81
C LEU A 27 -6.81 18.62 18.10
N ALA A 28 -7.33 19.61 18.84
CA ALA A 28 -8.28 20.57 18.29
C ALA A 28 -7.75 21.17 16.99
N GLN A 29 -8.62 21.22 15.97
CA GLN A 29 -8.30 21.80 14.68
C GLN A 29 -7.81 23.25 14.83
N TYR A 30 -6.90 23.66 13.95
CA TYR A 30 -6.36 25.02 13.91
C TYR A 30 -7.46 26.07 14.02
N ASP A 31 -7.42 26.85 15.10
CA ASP A 31 -8.24 28.04 15.29
C ASP A 31 -7.32 29.26 15.09
N ARG A 32 -7.86 30.40 14.63
CA ARG A 32 -7.08 31.63 14.34
C ARG A 32 -6.19 32.08 15.50
N THR A 33 -6.52 31.69 16.73
CA THR A 33 -5.77 32.02 17.95
C THR A 33 -4.95 30.88 18.54
N ASN A 34 -5.01 29.65 17.99
CA ASN A 34 -4.34 28.43 18.51
C ASN A 34 -4.58 28.12 20.00
N LYS A 35 -5.55 28.78 20.65
CA LYS A 35 -5.81 28.64 22.09
C LYS A 35 -6.29 27.24 22.47
N ARG A 36 -7.15 26.64 21.65
CA ARG A 36 -7.67 25.28 21.90
C ARG A 36 -6.58 24.22 21.77
N PHE A 37 -5.78 24.29 20.70
CA PHE A 37 -4.65 23.39 20.50
C PHE A 37 -3.64 23.47 21.65
N THR A 38 -3.23 24.68 22.03
CA THR A 38 -2.28 24.89 23.13
C THR A 38 -2.83 24.47 24.49
N ASN A 39 -4.13 24.68 24.76
CA ASN A 39 -4.77 24.20 25.98
C ASN A 39 -4.84 22.67 26.03
N ASN A 40 -5.21 22.00 24.93
CA ASN A 40 -5.22 20.53 24.88
C ASN A 40 -3.82 19.96 25.14
N LEU A 41 -2.77 20.56 24.57
CA LEU A 41 -1.39 20.13 24.84
C LEU A 41 -1.00 20.30 26.30
N LYS A 42 -1.35 21.45 26.91
CA LYS A 42 -1.11 21.69 28.35
C LYS A 42 -1.89 20.71 29.23
N GLU A 43 -3.07 20.31 28.80
CA GLU A 43 -3.87 19.31 29.51
C GLU A 43 -3.23 17.92 29.42
N LEU A 44 -2.79 17.50 28.23
CA LEU A 44 -2.05 16.25 28.04
C LEU A 44 -0.75 16.22 28.84
N GLU A 45 -0.03 17.35 28.91
CA GLU A 45 1.15 17.51 29.74
C GLU A 45 0.81 17.41 31.23
N LYS A 46 -0.24 18.12 31.68
CA LYS A 46 -0.70 18.11 33.08
C LYS A 46 -1.11 16.72 33.56
N PHE A 47 -1.70 15.91 32.68
CA PHE A 47 -2.10 14.53 32.98
C PHE A 47 -1.00 13.49 32.73
N HIS A 48 0.22 13.90 32.39
CA HIS A 48 1.32 12.98 32.06
C HIS A 48 0.90 11.92 31.04
N TRP A 49 0.21 12.35 29.97
CA TRP A 49 -0.23 11.44 28.90
C TRP A 49 0.94 10.68 28.27
N LEU A 50 2.13 11.28 28.28
CA LEU A 50 3.40 10.61 28.00
C LEU A 50 4.10 10.28 29.32
N ASP A 51 4.35 8.99 29.51
CA ASP A 51 5.02 8.44 30.68
C ASP A 51 6.22 7.56 30.30
N LYS A 52 6.92 7.02 31.30
CA LYS A 52 8.08 6.13 31.08
C LYS A 52 7.69 4.77 30.47
N ALA A 53 6.41 4.40 30.50
CA ALA A 53 5.91 3.16 29.94
C ALA A 53 5.53 3.31 28.46
N THR A 54 5.40 4.55 27.97
CA THR A 54 5.08 4.85 26.57
C THR A 54 6.16 4.31 25.64
N ARG A 55 5.76 3.49 24.66
CA ARG A 55 6.67 2.83 23.71
C ARG A 55 6.72 3.46 22.34
N ALA A 56 5.60 4.02 21.89
CA ALA A 56 5.55 4.76 20.64
C ALA A 56 4.47 5.83 20.70
N VAL A 57 4.73 6.96 20.06
CA VAL A 57 3.76 8.03 19.82
C VAL A 57 3.63 8.23 18.33
N PHE A 58 2.39 8.16 17.84
CA PHE A 58 2.05 8.40 16.45
C PHE A 58 1.33 9.73 16.33
N VAL A 59 1.81 10.60 15.44
CA VAL A 59 1.16 11.86 15.11
C VAL A 59 0.77 11.81 13.64
N ASP A 60 -0.53 11.68 13.41
CA ASP A 60 -1.12 11.62 12.08
C ASP A 60 -1.67 13.00 11.69
N ILE A 61 -1.14 13.55 10.60
CA ILE A 61 -1.54 14.85 10.06
C ILE A 61 -1.99 14.62 8.63
N ILE A 62 -3.18 15.10 8.28
CA ILE A 62 -3.65 15.06 6.90
C ILE A 62 -3.90 16.48 6.44
N THR A 63 -3.29 16.86 5.33
CA THR A 63 -3.48 18.16 4.69
C THR A 63 -4.04 17.99 3.28
N TYR A 64 -4.82 18.96 2.81
CA TYR A 64 -5.40 18.95 1.47
C TYR A 64 -5.00 20.22 0.73
N ASN A 65 -4.39 20.06 -0.45
CA ASN A 65 -4.10 21.17 -1.35
C ASN A 65 -5.17 21.22 -2.46
N PRO A 66 -6.09 22.20 -2.45
CA PRO A 66 -7.17 22.31 -3.42
C PRO A 66 -6.68 22.69 -4.82
N SER A 67 -5.57 23.41 -4.95
CA SER A 67 -5.06 23.88 -6.25
C SER A 67 -4.60 22.72 -7.14
N VAL A 68 -4.06 21.65 -6.55
CA VAL A 68 -3.61 20.44 -7.25
C VAL A 68 -4.47 19.22 -6.95
N ASN A 69 -5.53 19.37 -6.13
CA ASN A 69 -6.42 18.28 -5.69
C ASN A 69 -5.64 17.07 -5.14
N LEU A 70 -4.76 17.33 -4.17
CA LEU A 70 -3.87 16.32 -3.59
C LEU A 70 -3.94 16.34 -2.06
N PHE A 71 -4.15 15.17 -1.47
CA PHE A 71 -4.07 14.96 -0.03
C PHE A 71 -2.66 14.52 0.34
N SER A 72 -2.09 15.12 1.38
CA SER A 72 -0.82 14.70 1.95
C SER A 72 -1.08 14.11 3.33
N TYR A 73 -0.77 12.84 3.50
CA TYR A 73 -0.79 12.14 4.78
C TYR A 73 0.62 12.10 5.34
N ILE A 74 0.81 12.73 6.49
CA ILE A 74 2.08 12.83 7.19
C ILE A 74 1.91 12.08 8.50
N LYS A 75 2.67 10.99 8.65
CA LYS A 75 2.76 10.21 9.88
C LYS A 75 4.13 10.45 10.51
N LEU A 76 4.16 11.03 11.70
CA LEU A 76 5.37 11.13 12.53
C LEU A 76 5.30 10.06 13.61
N ILE A 77 6.41 9.39 13.83
CA ILE A 77 6.52 8.23 14.73
C ILE A 77 7.66 8.53 15.68
N PHE A 78 7.42 8.45 16.98
CA PHE A 78 8.43 8.61 18.00
C PHE A 78 8.50 7.33 18.84
N GLU A 79 9.51 6.50 18.61
CA GLU A 79 9.72 5.26 19.36
C GLU A 79 10.57 5.50 20.60
N MET A 80 10.15 4.95 21.73
CA MET A 80 10.74 5.12 23.06
C MET A 80 11.07 3.74 23.66
N PRO A 81 12.26 3.17 23.36
CA PRO A 81 12.65 1.87 23.90
C PRO A 81 12.84 1.93 25.41
N SER A 82 12.81 0.76 26.06
CA SER A 82 12.97 0.63 27.51
C SER A 82 14.33 1.10 28.03
N THR A 83 15.33 1.15 27.16
CA THR A 83 16.68 1.67 27.44
C THR A 83 16.73 3.20 27.49
N GLY A 84 15.64 3.89 27.12
CA GLY A 84 15.57 5.34 27.05
C GLY A 84 15.90 5.90 25.65
N GLY A 85 15.73 7.21 25.50
CA GLY A 85 15.86 7.92 24.22
C GLY A 85 14.56 7.98 23.41
N ILE A 86 14.57 8.79 22.36
CA ILE A 86 13.47 8.96 21.42
C ILE A 86 14.03 8.78 20.01
N PHE A 87 13.44 7.87 19.24
CA PHE A 87 13.83 7.57 17.87
C PHE A 87 12.73 8.05 16.91
N PRO A 88 12.88 9.24 16.30
CA PRO A 88 11.89 9.76 15.39
C PRO A 88 12.00 9.09 14.01
N SER A 89 10.85 8.83 13.39
CA SER A 89 10.69 8.38 12.02
C SER A 89 9.51 9.11 11.40
N TYR A 90 9.49 9.26 10.07
CA TYR A 90 8.40 9.92 9.38
C TYR A 90 8.03 9.19 8.10
N LYS A 91 6.76 9.28 7.74
CA LYS A 91 6.21 8.76 6.48
C LYS A 91 5.28 9.79 5.88
N ILE A 92 5.56 10.19 4.65
CA ILE A 92 4.77 11.18 3.91
C ILE A 92 4.22 10.49 2.66
N GLU A 93 2.90 10.46 2.52
CA GLU A 93 2.20 9.89 1.38
C GLU A 93 1.27 10.92 0.73
N ASN A 94 1.48 11.14 -0.57
CA ASN A 94 0.69 12.07 -1.36
C ASN A 94 -0.31 11.29 -2.22
N LYS A 95 -1.60 11.49 -2.00
CA LYS A 95 -2.68 10.71 -2.63
C LYS A 95 -3.77 11.61 -3.19
N GLN A 96 -4.21 11.33 -4.41
CA GLN A 96 -5.40 11.95 -4.99
C GLN A 96 -6.64 11.12 -4.65
N LEU A 97 -7.40 11.54 -3.62
CA LEU A 97 -8.60 10.83 -3.18
C LEU A 97 -9.81 11.10 -4.09
N PHE A 98 -9.96 12.32 -4.61
CA PHE A 98 -11.04 12.66 -5.54
C PHE A 98 -10.54 12.65 -6.99
N ARG A 99 -10.80 11.55 -7.70
CA ARG A 99 -10.34 11.39 -9.10
C ARG A 99 -11.27 12.00 -10.15
N TYR A 100 -12.57 12.10 -9.87
CA TYR A 100 -13.60 12.47 -10.86
C TYR A 100 -14.00 13.97 -10.83
N ILE A 101 -13.05 14.88 -10.58
CA ILE A 101 -13.32 16.32 -10.50
C ILE A 101 -13.00 17.03 -11.82
N ASN A 102 -11.80 16.80 -12.37
CA ASN A 102 -11.30 17.55 -13.52
C ASN A 102 -11.86 17.04 -14.85
N SER A 103 -11.72 17.82 -15.93
CA SER A 103 -12.11 17.43 -17.29
C SER A 103 -11.45 16.12 -17.77
N SER A 104 -10.30 15.75 -17.20
CA SER A 104 -9.61 14.48 -17.44
C SER A 104 -10.37 13.24 -16.92
N LYS A 105 -11.48 13.42 -16.18
CA LYS A 105 -12.31 12.32 -15.66
C LYS A 105 -12.81 11.37 -16.76
N TYR A 106 -13.15 11.90 -17.94
CA TYR A 106 -13.68 11.09 -19.03
C TYR A 106 -12.64 10.11 -19.57
N VAL A 107 -11.38 10.56 -19.67
CA VAL A 107 -10.26 9.71 -20.09
C VAL A 107 -10.04 8.61 -19.05
N LEU A 108 -10.03 8.96 -17.77
CA LEU A 108 -9.85 7.99 -16.68
C LEU A 108 -10.95 6.92 -16.68
N ILE A 109 -12.22 7.32 -16.79
CA ILE A 109 -13.36 6.39 -16.86
C ILE A 109 -13.24 5.50 -18.10
N GLY A 110 -12.85 6.06 -19.24
CA GLY A 110 -12.59 5.29 -20.46
C GLY A 110 -11.52 4.21 -20.25
N CYS A 111 -10.40 4.55 -19.62
CA CYS A 111 -9.35 3.59 -19.27
C CYS A 111 -9.84 2.52 -18.29
N GLU A 112 -10.65 2.87 -17.29
CA GLU A 112 -11.23 1.91 -16.34
C GLU A 112 -12.15 0.89 -17.05
N ILE A 113 -13.00 1.34 -17.97
CA ILE A 113 -13.87 0.47 -18.78
C ILE A 113 -13.05 -0.49 -19.63
N ILE A 114 -11.98 0.01 -20.26
CA ILE A 114 -11.06 -0.81 -21.05
C ILE A 114 -10.42 -1.89 -20.18
N ILE A 115 -9.91 -1.55 -19.00
CA ILE A 115 -9.29 -2.51 -18.07
C ILE A 115 -10.28 -3.60 -17.65
N VAL A 116 -11.51 -3.22 -17.29
CA VAL A 116 -12.57 -4.19 -16.92
C VAL A 116 -12.87 -5.13 -18.09
N THR A 117 -12.99 -4.57 -19.31
CA THR A 117 -13.27 -5.36 -20.53
C THR A 117 -12.14 -6.35 -20.83
N PHE A 118 -10.88 -5.91 -20.75
CA PHE A 118 -9.71 -6.80 -20.89
C PHE A 118 -9.67 -7.89 -19.82
N THR A 119 -10.02 -7.54 -18.57
CA THR A 119 -10.04 -8.51 -17.48
C THR A 119 -11.06 -9.62 -17.77
N ILE A 120 -12.27 -9.26 -18.20
CA ILE A 120 -13.31 -10.24 -18.58
C ILE A 120 -12.82 -11.14 -19.72
N ALA A 121 -12.23 -10.57 -20.77
CA ALA A 121 -11.68 -11.35 -21.87
C ALA A 121 -10.58 -12.33 -21.41
N PHE A 122 -9.68 -11.90 -20.52
CA PHE A 122 -8.64 -12.77 -19.96
C PHE A 122 -9.21 -13.88 -19.07
N ILE A 123 -10.28 -13.64 -18.32
CA ILE A 123 -10.98 -14.69 -17.56
C ILE A 123 -11.45 -15.79 -18.52
N PHE A 124 -12.11 -15.43 -19.62
CA PHE A 124 -12.59 -16.42 -20.59
C PHE A 124 -11.45 -17.21 -21.23
N ILE A 125 -10.36 -16.54 -21.62
CA ILE A 125 -9.19 -17.19 -22.20
C ILE A 125 -8.56 -18.18 -21.21
N GLU A 126 -8.39 -17.80 -19.94
CA GLU A 126 -7.83 -18.69 -18.92
C GLU A 126 -8.75 -19.88 -18.62
N ILE A 127 -10.08 -19.69 -18.60
CA ILE A 127 -11.01 -20.81 -18.40
C ILE A 127 -10.89 -21.83 -19.54
N VAL A 128 -10.85 -21.38 -20.79
CA VAL A 128 -10.68 -22.27 -21.95
C VAL A 128 -9.33 -23.00 -21.87
N LYS A 129 -8.25 -22.27 -21.56
CA LYS A 129 -6.91 -22.85 -21.36
C LYS A 129 -6.93 -23.92 -20.26
N VAL A 130 -7.67 -23.69 -19.18
CA VAL A 130 -7.85 -24.65 -18.08
C VAL A 130 -8.54 -25.94 -18.54
N VAL A 131 -9.61 -25.82 -19.32
CA VAL A 131 -10.37 -26.96 -19.82
C VAL A 131 -9.55 -27.81 -20.80
N GLU A 132 -8.77 -27.18 -21.67
CA GLU A 132 -7.97 -27.88 -22.69
C GLU A 132 -6.72 -28.56 -22.12
N LEU A 133 -5.94 -27.86 -21.29
CA LEU A 133 -4.63 -28.35 -20.82
C LEU A 133 -4.72 -29.17 -19.52
N ARG A 134 -5.85 -29.12 -18.79
CA ARG A 134 -6.12 -29.84 -17.53
C ARG A 134 -4.91 -29.83 -16.58
N TRP A 135 -4.20 -30.96 -16.46
CA TRP A 135 -3.08 -31.14 -15.53
C TRP A 135 -1.75 -30.58 -16.04
N LYS A 136 -1.60 -30.38 -17.36
CA LYS A 136 -0.34 -29.86 -17.94
C LYS A 136 -0.07 -28.40 -17.57
N ILE A 137 -1.09 -27.69 -17.08
CA ILE A 137 -0.99 -26.28 -16.70
C ILE A 137 -0.04 -26.09 -15.54
N PHE A 138 -0.03 -27.03 -14.59
CA PHE A 138 0.80 -26.97 -13.40
C PHE A 138 2.29 -27.14 -13.69
N LEU A 139 2.65 -27.62 -14.89
CA LEU A 139 4.04 -27.84 -15.30
C LEU A 139 4.68 -26.57 -15.87
N ASP A 140 3.89 -25.61 -16.38
CA ASP A 140 4.42 -24.42 -17.02
C ASP A 140 4.38 -23.20 -16.08
N ILE A 141 5.55 -22.65 -15.79
CA ILE A 141 5.74 -21.45 -14.94
C ILE A 141 4.97 -20.26 -15.52
N TRP A 142 4.88 -20.14 -16.84
CA TRP A 142 4.21 -19.01 -17.47
C TRP A 142 2.70 -18.99 -17.23
N ASN A 143 2.07 -20.15 -17.09
CA ASN A 143 0.65 -20.23 -16.79
C ASN A 143 0.37 -19.78 -15.34
N TRP A 144 1.27 -20.07 -14.40
CA TRP A 144 1.17 -19.53 -13.03
C TRP A 144 1.26 -18.01 -13.00
N ILE A 145 2.17 -17.41 -13.78
CA ILE A 145 2.27 -15.95 -13.91
C ILE A 145 0.97 -15.35 -14.45
N ASP A 146 0.38 -15.98 -15.48
CA ASP A 146 -0.89 -15.54 -16.08
C ASP A 146 -2.04 -15.57 -15.04
N ILE A 147 -2.14 -16.63 -14.24
CA ILE A 147 -3.14 -16.76 -13.15
C ILE A 147 -2.92 -15.71 -12.05
N ILE A 148 -1.69 -15.49 -11.61
CA ILE A 148 -1.36 -14.48 -10.58
C ILE A 148 -1.75 -13.09 -11.06
N LEU A 149 -1.43 -12.74 -12.32
CA LEU A 149 -1.82 -11.46 -12.91
C LEU A 149 -3.35 -11.29 -12.95
N LEU A 150 -4.08 -12.35 -13.30
CA LEU A 150 -5.55 -12.32 -13.31
C LEU A 150 -6.13 -12.07 -11.91
N ILE A 151 -5.59 -12.73 -10.89
CA ILE A 151 -6.01 -12.53 -9.49
C ILE A 151 -5.76 -11.08 -9.06
N ILE A 152 -4.59 -10.51 -9.37
CA ILE A 152 -4.26 -9.13 -9.03
C ILE A 152 -5.21 -8.15 -9.74
N LEU A 153 -5.54 -8.37 -11.02
CA LEU A 153 -6.50 -7.54 -11.75
C LEU A 153 -7.90 -7.55 -11.10
N ILE A 154 -8.39 -8.73 -10.71
CA ILE A 154 -9.68 -8.86 -10.01
C ILE A 154 -9.64 -8.11 -8.66
N LEU A 155 -8.57 -8.28 -7.88
CA LEU A 155 -8.39 -7.56 -6.62
C LEU A 155 -8.37 -6.04 -6.81
N MET A 156 -7.72 -5.55 -7.87
CA MET A 156 -7.72 -4.12 -8.18
C MET A 156 -9.12 -3.59 -8.50
N ILE A 157 -9.92 -4.33 -9.29
CA ILE A 157 -11.31 -3.94 -9.60
C ILE A 157 -12.14 -3.88 -8.32
N ILE A 158 -12.04 -4.89 -7.45
CA ILE A 158 -12.74 -4.92 -6.16
C ILE A 158 -12.31 -3.73 -5.29
N ALA A 159 -11.01 -3.43 -5.21
CA ALA A 159 -10.50 -2.29 -4.44
C ALA A 159 -11.03 -0.94 -4.99
N ASN A 160 -11.12 -0.79 -6.33
CA ASN A 160 -11.67 0.42 -6.94
C ASN A 160 -13.16 0.59 -6.66
N ILE A 161 -13.96 -0.47 -6.78
CA ILE A 161 -15.39 -0.45 -6.45
C ILE A 161 -15.59 -0.07 -4.98
N ARG A 162 -14.85 -0.71 -4.06
CA ARG A 162 -14.91 -0.38 -2.63
C ARG A 162 -14.60 1.09 -2.36
N ARG A 163 -13.62 1.65 -3.06
CA ARG A 163 -13.26 3.06 -2.94
C ARG A 163 -14.40 3.96 -3.39
N VAL A 164 -14.97 3.71 -4.57
CA VAL A 164 -16.09 4.51 -5.12
C VAL A 164 -17.29 4.47 -4.16
N LEU A 165 -17.62 3.30 -3.61
CA LEU A 165 -18.71 3.15 -2.63
C LEU A 165 -18.48 3.98 -1.37
N ILE A 166 -17.27 3.93 -0.79
CA ILE A 166 -16.96 4.71 0.42
C ILE A 166 -17.06 6.21 0.10
N ILE A 167 -16.44 6.68 -0.98
CA ILE A 167 -16.48 8.09 -1.37
C ILE A 167 -17.93 8.55 -1.58
N ASN A 168 -18.73 7.78 -2.33
CA ASN A 168 -20.12 8.14 -2.64
C ASN A 168 -21.00 8.21 -1.38
N SER A 169 -20.84 7.25 -0.48
CA SER A 169 -21.56 7.24 0.81
C SER A 169 -21.22 8.43 1.70
N THR A 170 -19.97 8.94 1.61
CA THR A 170 -19.50 10.05 2.44
C THR A 170 -19.82 11.43 1.87
N LEU A 171 -19.84 11.58 0.54
CA LEU A 171 -20.02 12.88 -0.12
C LEU A 171 -21.48 13.28 -0.30
N HIS A 172 -22.41 12.33 -0.43
CA HIS A 172 -23.84 12.64 -0.67
C HIS A 172 -24.58 13.32 0.50
N GLY A 173 -23.95 13.54 1.66
CA GLY A 173 -24.60 14.13 2.83
C GLY A 173 -23.85 15.25 3.57
N ARG A 174 -22.61 15.63 3.17
CA ARG A 174 -21.76 16.55 3.95
C ARG A 174 -20.90 17.50 3.10
N MET A 175 -21.46 18.03 2.02
CA MET A 175 -20.76 18.97 1.12
C MET A 175 -20.36 20.30 1.81
N SER A 176 -20.99 20.66 2.94
CA SER A 176 -20.70 21.90 3.68
C SER A 176 -19.63 21.77 4.75
N ILE A 177 -19.07 20.58 4.99
CA ILE A 177 -18.09 20.37 6.06
C ILE A 177 -16.88 19.60 5.52
N TYR A 178 -16.11 20.26 4.65
CA TYR A 178 -14.73 19.86 4.31
C TYR A 178 -13.79 19.80 5.53
N ILE A 179 -14.29 20.23 6.71
CA ILE A 179 -13.49 20.65 7.86
C ILE A 179 -13.58 19.64 9.02
N SER A 180 -14.65 18.85 9.17
CA SER A 180 -14.89 17.96 10.33
C SER A 180 -14.94 16.45 10.00
N ILE A 181 -14.50 16.05 8.81
CA ILE A 181 -14.52 14.64 8.34
C ILE A 181 -13.14 13.97 8.55
N PHE A 182 -12.26 14.58 9.35
CA PHE A 182 -10.84 14.24 9.37
C PHE A 182 -10.44 12.99 10.18
N ASP A 183 -11.37 12.34 10.89
CA ASP A 183 -10.94 11.41 11.93
C ASP A 183 -10.69 9.97 11.40
N ASP A 184 -11.72 9.18 11.11
CA ASP A 184 -11.52 7.74 10.77
C ASP A 184 -11.65 7.42 9.26
N LEU A 185 -12.64 8.01 8.59
CA LEU A 185 -12.97 7.68 7.20
C LEU A 185 -11.86 8.07 6.22
N THR A 186 -11.20 9.21 6.45
CA THR A 186 -10.10 9.69 5.60
C THR A 186 -8.88 8.77 5.71
N ILE A 187 -8.55 8.31 6.93
CA ILE A 187 -7.49 7.33 7.17
C ILE A 187 -7.82 6.00 6.48
N ARG A 188 -9.07 5.54 6.56
CA ARG A 188 -9.52 4.32 5.87
C ARG A 188 -9.42 4.44 4.34
N LEU A 189 -9.80 5.58 3.77
CA LEU A 189 -9.67 5.87 2.34
C LEU A 189 -8.20 5.92 1.91
N LEU A 190 -7.33 6.56 2.69
CA LEU A 190 -5.89 6.60 2.46
C LEU A 190 -5.27 5.20 2.48
N ARG A 191 -5.67 4.34 3.43
CA ARG A 191 -5.22 2.94 3.49
C ARG A 191 -5.64 2.17 2.26
N LEU A 192 -6.92 2.26 1.87
CA LEU A 192 -7.42 1.59 0.67
C LEU A 192 -6.69 2.07 -0.60
N GLN A 193 -6.42 3.36 -0.69
CA GLN A 193 -5.63 3.94 -1.78
C GLN A 193 -4.19 3.42 -1.78
N SER A 194 -3.54 3.34 -0.62
CA SER A 194 -2.20 2.78 -0.49
C SER A 194 -2.17 1.31 -0.93
N SER A 195 -3.15 0.50 -0.51
CA SER A 195 -3.30 -0.88 -1.00
C SER A 195 -3.50 -0.95 -2.51
N PHE A 196 -4.32 -0.07 -3.09
CA PHE A 196 -4.50 0.00 -4.54
C PHE A 196 -3.19 0.29 -5.27
N ASP A 197 -2.40 1.26 -4.79
CA ASP A 197 -1.12 1.63 -5.40
C ASP A 197 -0.09 0.49 -5.29
N THR A 198 -0.10 -0.27 -4.19
CA THR A 198 0.73 -1.48 -4.06
C THR A 198 0.32 -2.57 -5.07
N LEU A 199 -0.98 -2.79 -5.28
CA LEU A 199 -1.47 -3.74 -6.28
C LEU A 199 -1.09 -3.31 -7.70
N CYS A 200 -1.20 -2.02 -8.02
CA CYS A 200 -0.77 -1.49 -9.31
C CYS A 200 0.74 -1.70 -9.54
N THR A 201 1.56 -1.49 -8.50
CA THR A 201 3.02 -1.68 -8.58
C THR A 201 3.38 -3.15 -8.81
N LEU A 202 2.70 -4.06 -8.11
CA LEU A 202 2.87 -5.51 -8.32
C LEU A 202 2.42 -5.93 -9.72
N LEU A 203 1.28 -5.41 -10.19
CA LEU A 203 0.77 -5.68 -11.53
C LEU A 203 1.78 -5.25 -12.58
N THR A 204 2.31 -4.03 -12.51
CA THR A 204 3.29 -3.53 -13.48
C THR A 204 4.60 -4.30 -13.42
N SER A 205 5.11 -4.63 -12.23
CA SER A 205 6.35 -5.41 -12.10
C SER A 205 6.21 -6.80 -12.70
N ILE A 206 5.10 -7.50 -12.46
CA ILE A 206 4.88 -8.84 -13.01
C ILE A 206 4.58 -8.76 -14.52
N SER A 207 3.89 -7.72 -14.97
CA SER A 207 3.63 -7.49 -16.40
C SER A 207 4.92 -7.31 -17.19
N ILE A 208 5.92 -6.61 -16.63
CA ILE A 208 7.26 -6.49 -17.24
C ILE A 208 7.93 -7.86 -17.38
N ILE A 209 7.83 -8.71 -16.36
CA ILE A 209 8.35 -10.09 -16.43
C ILE A 209 7.61 -10.90 -17.50
N ARG A 210 6.29 -10.73 -17.64
CA ARG A 210 5.49 -11.43 -18.67
C ARG A 210 5.93 -11.08 -20.09
N ILE A 211 6.38 -9.85 -20.34
CA ILE A 211 6.91 -9.45 -21.67
C ILE A 211 8.09 -10.33 -22.09
N LEU A 212 8.90 -10.84 -21.15
CA LEU A 212 10.02 -11.74 -21.44
C LEU A 212 9.58 -13.05 -22.10
N LYS A 213 8.34 -13.51 -21.88
CA LYS A 213 7.77 -14.68 -22.57
C LYS A 213 7.70 -14.48 -24.07
N TYR A 214 7.40 -13.26 -24.51
CA TYR A 214 7.20 -12.91 -25.92
C TYR A 214 8.47 -12.37 -26.59
N CYS A 215 9.58 -12.31 -25.85
CA CYS A 215 10.87 -11.80 -26.33
C CYS A 215 11.65 -12.80 -27.21
N ASP A 216 11.03 -13.90 -27.63
CA ASP A 216 11.64 -14.96 -28.44
C ASP A 216 11.77 -14.57 -29.95
N PHE A 217 11.46 -13.32 -30.32
CA PHE A 217 11.53 -12.84 -31.70
C PHE A 217 12.95 -12.74 -32.26
N ALA A 218 13.96 -12.52 -31.39
CA ALA A 218 15.35 -12.46 -31.80
C ALA A 218 16.10 -13.72 -31.35
N VAL A 219 16.80 -14.37 -32.28
CA VAL A 219 17.60 -15.58 -32.03
C VAL A 219 18.62 -15.36 -30.90
N ALA A 220 19.16 -14.15 -30.78
CA ALA A 220 20.08 -13.79 -29.69
C ALA A 220 19.42 -13.90 -28.29
N LEU A 221 18.17 -13.48 -28.14
CA LEU A 221 17.44 -13.51 -26.87
C LEU A 221 17.06 -14.93 -26.45
N VAL A 222 16.68 -15.77 -27.42
CA VAL A 222 16.41 -17.19 -27.17
C VAL A 222 17.68 -17.90 -26.65
N ARG A 223 18.85 -17.59 -27.24
CA ARG A 223 20.13 -18.14 -26.76
C ARG A 223 20.45 -17.68 -25.34
N ILE A 224 20.25 -16.39 -25.02
CA ILE A 224 20.45 -15.86 -23.65
C ILE A 224 19.55 -16.61 -22.65
N LYS A 225 18.26 -16.74 -22.94
CA LYS A 225 17.29 -17.48 -22.12
C LYS A 225 17.73 -18.93 -21.89
N ALA A 226 18.17 -19.62 -22.93
CA ALA A 226 18.67 -20.99 -22.85
C ALA A 226 19.95 -21.08 -21.99
N THR A 227 20.90 -20.14 -22.15
CA THR A 227 22.11 -20.12 -21.32
C THR A 227 21.82 -19.86 -19.85
N ILE A 228 20.91 -18.92 -19.54
CA ILE A 228 20.45 -18.64 -18.17
C ILE A 228 19.79 -19.88 -17.58
N GLN A 229 18.89 -20.54 -18.32
CA GLN A 229 18.22 -21.74 -17.85
C GLN A 229 19.21 -22.89 -17.59
N ARG A 230 20.26 -23.01 -18.41
CA ARG A 230 21.31 -24.02 -18.25
C ARG A 230 22.17 -23.77 -17.01
N CYS A 231 22.57 -22.53 -16.74
CA CYS A 231 23.44 -22.20 -15.60
C CYS A 231 22.68 -21.99 -14.28
N PHE A 232 21.35 -21.94 -14.29
CA PHE A 232 20.54 -21.66 -13.11
C PHE A 232 20.79 -22.66 -11.96
N GLY A 233 21.00 -23.94 -12.28
CA GLY A 233 21.32 -24.97 -11.28
C GLY A 233 22.64 -24.69 -10.54
N ASP A 234 23.69 -24.38 -11.30
CA ASP A 234 25.01 -24.05 -10.74
C ASP A 234 24.97 -22.74 -9.94
N LEU A 235 24.23 -21.74 -10.44
CA LEU A 235 24.02 -20.46 -9.76
C LEU A 235 23.35 -20.65 -8.39
N ILE A 236 22.34 -21.51 -8.28
CA ILE A 236 21.68 -21.81 -7.00
C ILE A 236 22.69 -22.43 -6.03
N GLY A 237 23.49 -23.40 -6.48
CA GLY A 237 24.52 -24.02 -5.64
C GLY A 237 25.52 -23.00 -5.10
N PHE A 238 26.02 -22.12 -5.96
CA PHE A 238 26.89 -21.02 -5.57
C PHE A 238 26.20 -20.05 -4.60
N LEU A 239 24.94 -19.68 -4.86
CA LEU A 239 24.17 -18.76 -4.03
C LEU A 239 24.03 -19.28 -2.59
N VAL A 240 23.77 -20.57 -2.41
CA VAL A 240 23.67 -21.19 -1.07
C VAL A 240 24.97 -21.05 -0.31
N MET A 241 26.11 -21.36 -0.94
CA MET A 241 27.43 -21.19 -0.31
C MET A 241 27.73 -19.73 0.02
N PHE A 242 27.44 -18.82 -0.91
CA PHE A 242 27.65 -17.39 -0.73
C PHE A 242 26.83 -16.84 0.44
N VAL A 243 25.53 -17.17 0.50
CA VAL A 243 24.64 -16.74 1.58
C VAL A 243 25.08 -17.31 2.92
N ALA A 244 25.52 -18.58 2.98
CA ALA A 244 26.04 -19.17 4.22
C ALA A 244 27.28 -18.44 4.74
N ILE A 245 28.24 -18.12 3.87
CA ILE A 245 29.44 -17.35 4.25
C ILE A 245 29.05 -15.93 4.69
N MET A 246 28.17 -15.26 3.96
CA MET A 246 27.71 -13.92 4.31
C MET A 246 26.96 -13.90 5.65
N MET A 247 26.15 -14.92 5.94
CA MET A 247 25.50 -15.07 7.24
C MET A 247 26.54 -15.32 8.36
N ALA A 248 27.57 -16.12 8.12
CA ALA A 248 28.63 -16.33 9.08
C ALA A 248 29.38 -15.02 9.41
N TYR A 249 29.72 -14.22 8.39
CA TYR A 249 30.30 -12.89 8.61
C TYR A 249 29.33 -11.92 9.31
N ALA A 250 28.03 -12.01 9.02
CA ALA A 250 27.02 -11.18 9.67
C ALA A 250 26.86 -11.53 11.17
N GLN A 251 27.10 -12.79 11.56
CA GLN A 251 27.03 -13.25 12.95
C GLN A 251 28.29 -12.94 13.78
N VAL A 252 29.44 -12.72 13.13
CA VAL A 252 30.73 -12.44 13.81
C VAL A 252 30.84 -10.97 14.27
N LYS A 253 29.76 -10.18 14.11
CA LYS A 253 29.62 -8.82 14.62
C LYS A 253 28.52 -8.75 15.68
#